data_AF-A0A2T2U220-F1
#
_entry.id   AF-A0A2T2U220-F1
#
_cell.length_a   1.000
_cell.length_b   1.000
_cell.length_c   1.000
_cell.angle_alpha   90.00
_cell.angle_beta   90.00
_cell.angle_gamma   90.00
#
_symmetry.space_group_name_H-M   'P 1'
#
loop_
_entity.id
_entity.type
_entity.pdbx_description
1 polymer ?
#
loop_
_entity_poly.entity_id
_entity_poly.type
_entity_poly.pdbx_seq_one_letter_code
_entity_poly.pdbx_strand_id
1 'polypeptide(L)'
;MVTKSDTLVLSMQASHGGDLGVTGPDSTFYWVVRDWKDLGDVLNASEEFRALTRLHLPVEEASALPAVYGVDKPKRLFRKAGAYTFHLSEELETNSGTPVAECKVEYQAS
;
A
#
# COMPACT_ATOMS: atom_id res chain seq x y z
N MET A 1 4.44 6.18 14.44
CA MET A 1 5.78 6.40 13.88
C MET A 1 6.46 5.04 13.79
N VAL A 2 7.15 4.75 12.69
CA VAL A 2 7.85 3.48 12.45
C VAL A 2 9.27 3.75 11.96
N THR A 3 10.18 2.83 12.24
CA THR A 3 11.59 2.83 11.87
C THR A 3 11.92 1.64 10.97
N LYS A 4 13.14 1.58 10.44
CA LYS A 4 13.53 0.59 9.42
C LYS A 4 13.32 -0.87 9.87
N SER A 5 13.57 -1.17 11.15
CA SER A 5 13.47 -2.53 11.70
C SER A 5 12.07 -2.90 12.21
N ASP A 6 11.11 -1.98 12.15
CA ASP A 6 9.76 -2.24 12.62
C ASP A 6 8.94 -3.06 11.62
N THR A 7 7.88 -3.68 12.13
CA THR A 7 6.80 -4.21 11.31
C THR A 7 5.57 -3.34 11.50
N LEU A 8 5.12 -2.69 10.43
CA LEU A 8 3.86 -1.96 10.43
C LEU A 8 2.70 -2.95 10.34
N VAL A 9 1.74 -2.85 11.26
CA VAL A 9 0.51 -3.65 11.21
C VAL A 9 -0.66 -2.75 10.89
N LEU A 10 -1.22 -2.90 9.69
CA LEU A 10 -2.46 -2.23 9.31
C LEU A 10 -3.64 -3.08 9.77
N SER A 11 -4.47 -2.51 10.64
CA SER A 11 -5.72 -3.16 11.08
C SER A 11 -6.88 -2.61 10.26
N MET A 12 -7.63 -3.50 9.62
CA MET A 12 -8.70 -3.17 8.69
C MET A 12 -9.99 -3.85 9.15
N GLN A 13 -11.16 -3.25 8.85
CA GLN A 13 -12.44 -3.91 9.09
C GLN A 13 -12.66 -5.01 8.04
N ALA A 14 -13.17 -6.17 8.46
CA ALA A 14 -13.45 -7.27 7.53
C ALA A 14 -14.49 -6.87 6.49
N SER A 15 -14.30 -7.31 5.25
CA SER A 15 -14.97 -6.81 4.03
C SER A 15 -14.64 -5.35 3.74
N HIS A 16 -13.35 -5.05 3.63
CA HIS A 16 -12.88 -3.77 3.10
C HIS A 16 -12.70 -3.82 1.58
N GLY A 17 -12.29 -2.69 0.99
CA GLY A 17 -12.05 -2.58 -0.44
C GLY A 17 -10.89 -3.43 -0.97
N GLY A 18 -10.85 -3.61 -2.29
CA GLY A 18 -9.88 -4.49 -2.96
C GLY A 18 -8.50 -3.89 -3.20
N ASP A 19 -8.37 -2.56 -3.11
CA ASP A 19 -7.14 -1.86 -3.46
C ASP A 19 -6.49 -1.22 -2.24
N LEU A 20 -5.16 -1.37 -2.15
CA LEU A 20 -4.33 -0.69 -1.16
C LEU A 20 -3.23 0.09 -1.86
N GLY A 21 -3.28 1.40 -1.71
CA GLY A 21 -2.31 2.34 -2.23
C GLY A 21 -1.57 3.07 -1.11
N VAL A 22 -0.40 3.62 -1.44
CA VAL A 22 0.36 4.47 -0.52
C VAL A 22 0.93 5.67 -1.24
N THR A 23 0.68 6.86 -0.71
CA THR A 23 1.37 8.07 -1.12
C THR A 23 2.55 8.31 -0.20
N GLY A 24 3.76 8.31 -0.76
CA GLY A 24 4.99 8.61 -0.03
C GLY A 24 5.22 10.11 0.21
N PRO A 25 6.23 10.48 1.01
CA PRO A 25 6.52 11.86 1.37
C PRO A 25 6.97 12.73 0.18
N ASP A 26 7.34 12.11 -0.94
CA ASP A 26 7.65 12.78 -2.20
C ASP A 26 6.48 12.80 -3.18
N SER A 27 5.26 12.58 -2.69
CA SER A 27 4.02 12.52 -3.48
C SER A 27 3.99 11.41 -4.53
N THR A 28 4.93 10.46 -4.50
CA THR A 28 4.86 9.26 -5.34
C THR A 28 3.78 8.34 -4.81
N PHE A 29 2.84 7.94 -5.67
CA PHE A 29 1.86 6.91 -5.36
C PHE A 29 2.43 5.52 -5.66
N TYR A 30 2.14 4.56 -4.79
CA TYR A 30 2.54 3.17 -4.88
C TYR A 30 1.34 2.25 -4.76
N TRP A 31 1.26 1.25 -5.64
CA TRP A 31 0.33 0.14 -5.55
C TRP A 31 0.93 -0.95 -4.66
N VAL A 32 0.31 -1.18 -3.50
CA VAL A 32 0.69 -2.26 -2.57
C VAL A 32 -0.12 -3.51 -2.85
N VAL A 33 -1.43 -3.35 -3.03
CA VAL A 33 -2.35 -4.40 -3.50
C VAL A 33 -3.18 -3.80 -4.62
N ARG A 34 -3.25 -4.50 -5.75
CA ARG A 34 -4.05 -4.13 -6.93
C ARG A 34 -4.36 -5.37 -7.75
N ASP A 35 -5.58 -5.47 -8.27
CA ASP A 35 -6.01 -6.58 -9.13
C ASP A 35 -5.46 -6.45 -10.57
N TRP A 36 -4.15 -6.63 -10.74
CA TRP A 36 -3.50 -6.70 -12.05
C TRP A 36 -2.97 -8.12 -12.30
N LYS A 37 -3.70 -8.88 -13.12
CA LYS A 37 -3.33 -10.25 -13.55
C LYS A 37 -1.92 -10.39 -14.13
N ASP A 38 -1.28 -9.30 -14.55
CA ASP A 38 -0.04 -9.31 -15.32
C ASP A 38 1.25 -9.06 -14.51
N LEU A 39 1.18 -8.80 -13.19
CA LEU A 39 2.39 -8.50 -12.40
C LEU A 39 3.04 -9.69 -11.68
N GLY A 40 2.42 -10.88 -11.70
CA GLY A 40 2.94 -12.10 -11.08
C GLY A 40 2.96 -12.05 -9.55
N ASP A 41 2.38 -13.05 -8.89
CA ASP A 41 2.41 -13.44 -7.46
C ASP A 41 2.40 -12.38 -6.32
N VAL A 42 2.45 -11.07 -6.58
CA VAL A 42 2.37 -10.00 -5.58
C VAL A 42 0.90 -9.74 -5.24
N LEU A 43 0.16 -10.84 -4.99
CA LEU A 43 -1.25 -10.89 -4.65
C LEU A 43 -2.19 -10.71 -5.86
N ASN A 44 -2.47 -11.82 -6.56
CA ASN A 44 -3.71 -12.04 -7.34
C ASN A 44 -4.96 -12.07 -6.40
N ALA A 45 -4.93 -11.30 -5.31
CA ALA A 45 -5.56 -11.63 -4.04
C ALA A 45 -6.63 -10.61 -3.65
N SER A 46 -7.40 -10.08 -4.60
CA SER A 46 -8.45 -9.12 -4.25
C SER A 46 -9.44 -9.73 -3.25
N GLU A 47 -9.88 -10.98 -3.43
CA GLU A 47 -10.77 -11.65 -2.46
C GLU A 47 -10.08 -12.02 -1.13
N GLU A 48 -8.87 -12.57 -1.16
CA GLU A 48 -8.14 -12.91 0.07
C GLU A 48 -7.77 -11.65 0.86
N PHE A 49 -7.35 -10.59 0.17
CA PHE A 49 -7.07 -9.28 0.76
C PHE A 49 -8.33 -8.70 1.38
N ARG A 50 -9.48 -8.68 0.68
CA ARG A 50 -10.78 -8.20 1.21
C ARG A 50 -11.20 -8.90 2.51
N ALA A 51 -10.75 -10.14 2.71
CA ALA A 51 -10.99 -10.93 3.91
C ALA A 51 -9.95 -10.71 5.03
N LEU A 52 -8.81 -10.08 4.75
CA LEU A 52 -7.79 -9.79 5.76
C LEU A 52 -8.28 -8.71 6.72
N THR A 53 -8.03 -8.93 8.01
CA THR A 53 -8.25 -7.91 9.04
C THR A 53 -6.95 -7.27 9.49
N ARG A 54 -5.81 -7.88 9.14
CA ARG A 54 -4.47 -7.43 9.49
C ARG A 54 -3.50 -7.69 8.35
N LEU A 55 -2.80 -6.64 7.92
CA LEU A 55 -1.68 -6.74 7.01
C LEU A 55 -0.40 -6.39 7.76
N HIS A 56 0.57 -7.31 7.76
CA HIS A 56 1.88 -7.10 8.35
C HIS A 56 2.86 -6.68 7.25
N LEU A 57 3.50 -5.53 7.42
CA LEU A 57 4.45 -4.94 6.48
C LEU A 57 5.79 -4.73 7.20
N PRO A 58 6.74 -5.67 7.08
CA PRO A 58 8.11 -5.45 7.53
C PRO A 58 8.70 -4.26 6.78
N VAL A 59 9.07 -3.18 7.50
CA VAL A 59 9.43 -1.89 6.88
C VAL A 59 10.65 -2.03 5.96
N GLU A 60 11.62 -2.85 6.33
CA GLU A 60 12.84 -3.07 5.55
C GLU A 60 12.61 -3.80 4.22
N GLU A 61 11.62 -4.68 4.18
CA GLU A 61 11.35 -5.59 3.05
C GLU A 61 10.17 -5.15 2.18
N ALA A 62 9.30 -4.29 2.73
CA ALA A 62 8.10 -3.82 2.05
C ALA A 62 8.44 -3.18 0.69
N SER A 63 7.89 -3.75 -0.37
CA SER A 63 8.02 -3.26 -1.73
C SER A 63 6.65 -3.09 -2.37
N ALA A 64 6.55 -2.14 -3.30
CA ALA A 64 5.32 -1.77 -3.97
C ALA A 64 5.63 -1.23 -5.37
N LEU A 65 4.66 -1.29 -6.28
CA LEU A 65 4.84 -0.79 -7.64
C LEU A 65 4.53 0.71 -7.70
N PRO A 66 5.49 1.59 -8.02
CA PRO A 66 5.19 3.02 -8.17
C PRO A 66 4.29 3.26 -9.38
N ALA A 67 3.30 4.14 -9.26
CA ALA A 67 2.46 4.61 -10.36
C ALA A 67 3.21 5.61 -11.25
N VAL A 68 4.31 5.17 -11.84
CA VAL A 68 5.18 5.97 -12.72
C VAL A 68 5.22 5.30 -14.09
N TYR A 69 4.93 6.08 -15.13
CA TYR A 69 4.92 5.58 -16.50
C TYR A 69 6.24 4.89 -16.87
N GLY A 70 6.14 3.69 -17.44
CA GLY A 70 7.30 2.88 -17.85
C GLY A 70 8.03 2.17 -16.72
N VAL A 71 7.53 2.19 -15.48
CA VAL A 71 8.06 1.39 -14.37
C VAL A 71 7.13 0.22 -14.08
N ASP A 72 7.66 -0.99 -14.25
CA ASP A 72 6.95 -2.27 -14.10
C ASP A 72 7.54 -3.15 -12.98
N LYS A 73 8.58 -2.66 -12.29
CA LYS A 73 9.24 -3.39 -11.20
C LYS A 73 8.89 -2.80 -9.82
N PRO A 74 8.55 -3.64 -8.82
CA PRO A 74 8.41 -3.21 -7.44
C PRO A 74 9.68 -2.51 -6.93
N LYS A 75 9.48 -1.47 -6.12
CA LYS A 75 10.56 -0.73 -5.44
C LYS A 75 10.27 -0.73 -3.94
N ARG A 76 11.32 -0.55 -3.11
CA ARG A 76 11.13 -0.36 -1.67
C ARG A 76 10.16 0.79 -1.39
N LEU A 77 9.18 0.53 -0.54
CA LEU A 77 8.15 1.49 -0.16
C LEU A 77 8.73 2.57 0.77
N PHE A 78 9.36 2.14 1.86
CA PHE A 78 9.95 3.02 2.87
C PHE A 78 11.38 3.45 2.50
N ARG A 79 11.49 4.40 1.56
CA ARG A 79 12.76 4.91 1.04
C ARG A 79 13.19 6.28 1.57
N LYS A 80 12.25 7.10 2.06
CA LYS A 80 12.50 8.48 2.50
C LYS A 80 11.75 8.71 3.80
N ALA A 81 12.40 9.33 4.78
CA ALA A 81 11.71 9.73 6.01
C ALA A 81 10.56 10.71 5.72
N GLY A 82 9.53 10.65 6.55
CA GLY A 82 8.36 11.51 6.47
C GLY A 82 7.04 10.74 6.46
N ALA A 83 5.99 11.44 6.06
CA ALA A 83 4.63 10.95 6.04
C ALA A 83 4.35 10.01 4.86
N TYR A 84 3.83 8.83 5.18
CA TYR A 84 3.23 7.91 4.24
C TYR A 84 1.73 7.85 4.51
N THR A 85 0.90 8.13 3.50
CA THR A 85 -0.56 8.01 3.59
C THR A 85 -0.99 6.73 2.91
N PHE A 86 -1.56 5.80 3.66
CA PHE A 86 -2.18 4.59 3.15
C PHE A 86 -3.62 4.89 2.75
N HIS A 87 -4.04 4.40 1.60
CA HIS A 87 -5.36 4.57 1.01
C HIS A 87 -5.96 3.20 0.76
N LEU A 88 -7.13 2.94 1.35
CA LEU A 88 -7.88 1.70 1.17
C LEU A 88 -9.24 2.04 0.53
N SER A 89 -9.54 1.45 -0.62
CA SER A 89 -10.77 1.67 -1.37
C SER A 89 -11.19 0.41 -2.13
N GLU A 90 -12.43 0.36 -2.58
CA GLU A 90 -12.90 -0.68 -3.51
C GLU A 90 -12.13 -0.66 -4.82
N GLU A 91 -11.86 0.56 -5.31
CA GLU A 91 -11.12 0.84 -6.52
C GLU A 91 -10.42 2.20 -6.32
N LEU A 92 -9.10 2.22 -6.36
CA LEU A 92 -8.31 3.47 -6.26
C LEU A 92 -8.06 4.11 -7.64
N GLU A 93 -8.31 3.37 -8.72
CA GLU A 93 -8.16 3.87 -10.08
C GLU A 93 -9.29 4.82 -10.50
N THR A 94 -10.49 4.59 -10.00
CA THR A 94 -11.67 5.32 -10.44
C THR A 94 -11.98 6.45 -9.48
N ASN A 95 -12.34 7.60 -10.04
CA ASN A 95 -12.94 8.70 -9.31
C ASN A 95 -14.42 8.38 -8.98
N SER A 96 -14.71 7.14 -8.60
CA SER A 96 -16.06 6.56 -8.48
C SER A 96 -16.86 7.08 -7.29
N GLY A 97 -16.26 7.94 -6.45
CA GLY A 97 -16.89 8.45 -5.24
C GLY A 97 -16.93 7.45 -4.09
N THR A 98 -16.23 6.32 -4.21
CA THR A 98 -16.08 5.35 -3.11
C THR A 98 -15.31 5.99 -1.96
N PRO A 99 -15.79 5.89 -0.70
CA PRO A 99 -15.04 6.39 0.44
C PRO A 99 -13.67 5.72 0.54
N VAL A 100 -12.62 6.54 0.52
CA VAL A 100 -11.25 6.09 0.78
C VAL A 100 -11.01 6.15 2.28
N ALA A 101 -10.72 5.00 2.89
CA ALA A 101 -10.20 4.98 4.25
C ALA A 101 -8.71 5.34 4.20
N GLU A 102 -8.30 6.32 5.00
CA GLU A 102 -6.92 6.80 5.03
C GLU A 102 -6.26 6.59 6.38
N CYS A 103 -4.98 6.22 6.36
CA CYS A 103 -4.14 6.15 7.55
C CYS A 103 -2.79 6.77 7.28
N LYS A 104 -2.37 7.71 8.14
CA LYS A 104 -1.07 8.36 8.02
C LYS A 104 -0.07 7.72 8.97
N VAL A 105 1.10 7.35 8.43
CA VAL A 105 2.21 6.77 9.18
C VAL A 105 3.45 7.62 8.96
N GLU A 106 4.05 8.11 10.04
CA GLU A 106 5.36 8.78 10.00
C GLU A 106 6.48 7.74 10.01
N TYR A 107 7.36 7.77 9.02
CA TYR A 107 8.55 6.91 8.92
C TYR A 107 9.83 7.70 9.20
N GLN A 108 10.74 7.10 9.97
CA GLN A 108 12.10 7.60 10.19
C GLN A 108 13.14 6.61 9.67
N ALA A 109 14.12 7.12 8.93
CA ALA A 109 15.17 6.31 8.30
C ALA A 109 16.36 5.97 9.24
N SER A 110 16.17 6.14 10.56
CA SER A 110 17.18 5.91 11.60
C SER A 110 17.80 4.52 11.55
#